data_AF-B2JVZ2-F1
#
_entry.id   AF-B2JVZ2-F1
#
_cell.length_a   1.000
_cell.length_b   1.000
_cell.length_c   1.000
_cell.angle_alpha   90.00
_cell.angle_beta   90.00
_cell.angle_gamma   90.00
#
_symmetry.space_group_name_H-M   'P 1'
#
loop_
_entity.id
_entity.type
_entity.pdbx_description
1 polymer ?
#
loop_
_entity_poly.entity_id
_entity_poly.type
_entity_poly.pdbx_seq_one_letter_code
_entity_poly.pdbx_strand_id
1 'polypeptide(L)'
;MESLPYPIRYQVFGVSRPSDSSLFIDYVAGSIEQRRANIISLISDGADAALKRWCTFGHLSDCDVFEIECLPDQASAEEAVRFWRAYFASLGEEIVSAKHICNDA
;
A
#
# COMPACT_ATOMS: atom_id res chain seq x y z
N MET A 1 4.58 0.02 -36.20
CA MET A 1 4.27 -0.80 -35.01
C MET A 1 5.06 -0.18 -33.88
N GLU A 2 4.54 0.91 -33.31
CA GLU A 2 5.15 1.58 -32.16
C GLU A 2 4.28 1.22 -30.97
N SER A 3 4.80 0.38 -30.09
CA SER A 3 4.22 0.20 -28.76
C SER A 3 4.43 1.51 -28.02
N LEU A 4 3.44 2.40 -28.01
CA LEU A 4 3.41 3.50 -27.06
C LEU A 4 3.66 2.91 -25.67
N PRO A 5 4.53 3.50 -24.83
CA PRO A 5 4.63 3.06 -23.45
C PRO A 5 3.23 3.20 -22.86
N TYR A 6 2.61 2.09 -22.48
CA TYR A 6 1.35 2.14 -21.74
C TYR A 6 1.61 3.05 -20.53
N PRO A 7 0.77 4.09 -20.32
CA PRO A 7 0.96 4.98 -19.19
C PRO A 7 0.99 4.12 -17.91
N ILE A 8 2.04 4.32 -17.11
CA ILE A 8 2.20 3.62 -15.83
C ILE A 8 1.00 4.01 -14.97
N ARG A 9 0.16 3.01 -14.66
CA ARG A 9 -0.95 3.20 -13.73
C ARG A 9 -0.46 3.02 -12.31
N TYR A 10 -1.14 3.65 -11.38
CA TYR A 10 -0.85 3.59 -9.96
C TYR A 10 -1.95 2.82 -9.27
N GLN A 11 -1.61 1.75 -8.56
CA GLN A 11 -2.57 0.95 -7.81
C GLN A 11 -2.46 1.27 -6.32
N VAL A 12 -3.58 1.69 -5.75
CA VAL A 12 -3.74 1.88 -4.31
C VAL A 12 -4.02 0.51 -3.69
N PHE A 13 -3.31 0.18 -2.62
CA PHE A 13 -3.42 -1.09 -1.93
C PHE A 13 -3.61 -0.90 -0.43
N GLY A 14 -4.28 -1.88 0.18
CA GLY A 14 -4.34 -2.05 1.61
C GLY A 14 -3.50 -3.25 2.04
N VAL A 15 -2.96 -3.19 3.26
CA VAL A 15 -2.36 -4.32 3.96
C VAL A 15 -2.99 -4.42 5.33
N SER A 16 -3.65 -5.54 5.61
CA SER A 16 -4.22 -5.83 6.93
C SER A 16 -4.08 -7.31 7.27
N ARG A 17 -3.90 -7.62 8.56
CA ARG A 17 -3.82 -9.00 9.04
C ARG A 17 -5.18 -9.40 9.61
N PRO A 18 -5.69 -10.62 9.37
CA PRO A 18 -6.98 -11.05 9.92
C PRO A 18 -7.06 -11.00 11.46
N SER A 19 -5.92 -11.07 12.14
CA SER A 19 -5.81 -11.05 13.61
C SER A 19 -5.62 -9.66 14.21
N ASP A 20 -5.58 -8.59 13.40
CA ASP A 20 -5.23 -7.23 13.81
C ASP A 20 -6.17 -6.23 13.11
N SER A 21 -6.80 -5.33 13.88
CA SER A 21 -7.67 -4.25 13.35
C SER A 21 -6.88 -3.05 12.81
N SER A 22 -5.64 -3.31 12.39
CA SER A 22 -4.74 -2.30 11.85
C SER A 22 -4.63 -2.43 10.34
N LEU A 23 -4.66 -1.29 9.66
CA LEU A 23 -4.65 -1.19 8.21
C LEU A 23 -3.56 -0.22 7.76
N PHE A 24 -2.66 -0.68 6.90
CA PHE A 24 -1.76 0.17 6.15
C PHE A 24 -2.31 0.39 4.74
N ILE A 25 -2.30 1.63 4.27
CA ILE A 25 -2.78 1.98 2.93
C ILE A 25 -1.72 2.82 2.25
N ASP A 26 -1.35 2.41 1.05
CA ASP A 26 -0.39 3.12 0.21
C ASP A 26 -0.66 2.85 -1.27
N TYR A 27 0.17 3.35 -2.17
CA TYR A 27 0.06 3.08 -3.60
C TYR A 27 1.37 2.55 -4.19
N VAL A 28 1.31 2.00 -5.40
CA VAL A 28 2.48 1.57 -6.15
C VAL A 28 2.32 1.80 -7.64
N ALA A 29 3.41 2.16 -8.32
CA ALA A 29 3.47 2.21 -9.77
C ALA A 29 3.45 0.81 -10.39
N GLY A 30 2.43 0.52 -11.21
CA GLY A 30 2.22 -0.75 -11.89
C GLY A 30 1.33 -1.71 -11.11
N SER A 31 1.55 -3.02 -11.29
CA SER A 31 0.68 -4.07 -10.76
C SER A 31 1.08 -4.51 -9.34
N ILE A 32 0.13 -4.49 -8.41
CA ILE A 32 0.23 -5.06 -7.07
C ILE A 32 0.62 -6.52 -7.16
N GLU A 33 -0.01 -7.32 -8.03
CA GLU A 33 0.29 -8.75 -8.17
C GLU A 33 1.77 -9.03 -8.45
N GLN A 34 2.42 -8.17 -9.25
CA GLN A 34 3.84 -8.29 -9.55
C GLN A 34 4.75 -7.77 -8.43
N ARG A 35 4.19 -6.95 -7.52
CA ARG A 35 4.93 -6.25 -6.47
C ARG A 35 4.59 -6.70 -5.05
N ARG A 36 3.66 -7.64 -4.83
CA ARG A 36 3.25 -8.15 -3.50
C ARG A 36 4.42 -8.48 -2.59
N ALA A 37 5.31 -9.36 -3.06
CA ALA A 37 6.50 -9.76 -2.29
C ALA A 37 7.43 -8.58 -1.97
N ASN A 38 7.55 -7.63 -2.91
CA ASN A 38 8.34 -6.42 -2.70
C ASN A 38 7.69 -5.48 -1.67
N ILE A 39 6.37 -5.29 -1.71
CA ILE A 39 5.60 -4.51 -0.74
C ILE A 39 5.79 -5.09 0.66
N ILE A 40 5.67 -6.41 0.83
CA ILE A 40 5.84 -7.08 2.12
C ILE A 40 7.26 -6.89 2.67
N SER A 41 8.27 -7.05 1.81
CA SER A 41 9.66 -6.80 2.21
C SER A 41 9.89 -5.34 2.59
N LEU A 42 9.36 -4.38 1.83
CA LEU A 42 9.47 -2.96 2.16
C LEU A 42 8.79 -2.61 3.50
N ILE A 43 7.66 -3.25 3.82
CA ILE A 43 6.99 -3.06 5.12
C ILE A 43 7.82 -3.68 6.25
N SER A 44 8.36 -4.88 6.04
CA SER A 44 9.06 -5.65 7.07
C SER A 44 10.48 -5.12 7.35
N ASP A 45 11.20 -4.74 6.30
CA ASP A 45 12.61 -4.36 6.33
C ASP A 45 12.82 -2.84 6.25
N GLY A 46 11.75 -2.09 5.98
CA GLY A 46 11.77 -0.64 5.78
C GLY A 46 12.25 0.14 7.00
N ALA A 47 12.64 1.39 6.78
CA ALA A 47 13.15 2.26 7.84
C ALA A 47 12.05 2.92 8.70
N ASP A 48 10.78 2.83 8.28
CA ASP A 48 9.68 3.51 8.96
C ASP A 48 9.40 2.89 10.34
N ALA A 49 9.46 3.71 11.38
CA ALA A 49 9.32 3.26 12.76
C ALA A 49 7.90 2.76 13.09
N ALA A 50 6.87 3.26 12.41
CA ALA A 50 5.50 2.79 12.60
C ALA A 50 5.33 1.38 12.02
N LEU A 51 5.85 1.14 10.81
CA LEU A 51 5.82 -0.18 10.19
C LEU A 51 6.64 -1.20 10.98
N LYS A 52 7.84 -0.85 11.45
CA LYS A 52 8.65 -1.74 12.30
C LYS A 52 7.92 -2.20 13.56
N ARG A 53 7.26 -1.27 14.26
CA ARG A 53 6.46 -1.61 15.44
C ARG A 53 5.29 -2.51 15.04
N TRP A 54 4.60 -2.18 13.96
CA TRP A 54 3.47 -2.95 13.47
C TRP A 54 3.85 -4.40 13.09
N CYS A 55 4.99 -4.61 12.45
CA CYS A 55 5.52 -5.93 12.10
C CYS A 55 5.97 -6.75 13.33
N THR A 56 6.25 -6.12 14.47
CA THR A 56 6.63 -6.86 15.69
C THR A 56 5.50 -7.77 16.19
N PHE A 57 4.25 -7.47 15.81
CA PHE A 57 3.06 -8.21 16.24
C PHE A 57 2.68 -9.40 15.34
N GLY A 58 3.43 -9.68 14.27
CA GLY A 58 3.16 -10.83 13.41
C GLY A 58 3.75 -10.72 12.01
N HIS A 59 3.88 -11.86 11.34
CA HIS A 59 4.39 -11.94 9.97
C HIS A 59 3.30 -11.57 8.96
N LEU A 60 3.68 -10.85 7.91
CA LEU A 60 2.83 -10.53 6.77
C LEU A 60 2.99 -11.59 5.68
N SER A 61 1.90 -11.88 4.99
CA SER A 61 1.81 -12.83 3.88
C SER A 61 1.21 -12.16 2.64
N ASP A 62 1.36 -12.79 1.48
CA ASP A 62 0.82 -12.27 0.21
C ASP A 62 -0.71 -12.07 0.25
N CYS A 63 -1.42 -12.85 1.08
CA CYS A 63 -2.87 -12.77 1.26
C CYS A 63 -3.31 -11.53 2.05
N ASP A 64 -2.40 -10.89 2.78
CA ASP A 64 -2.70 -9.71 3.60
C ASP A 64 -2.73 -8.42 2.77
N VAL A 65 -2.24 -8.48 1.52
CA VAL A 65 -2.24 -7.34 0.59
C VAL A 65 -3.48 -7.41 -0.30
N PHE A 66 -4.15 -6.30 -0.56
CA PHE A 66 -5.29 -6.24 -1.47
C PHE A 66 -5.33 -4.93 -2.25
N GLU A 67 -5.87 -4.98 -3.46
CA GLU A 67 -6.11 -3.80 -4.29
C GLU A 67 -7.37 -3.07 -3.81
N ILE A 68 -7.27 -1.75 -3.73
CA ILE A 68 -8.41 -0.85 -3.44
C ILE A 68 -8.89 -0.22 -4.74
N GLU A 69 -8.00 0.43 -5.48
CA GLU A 69 -8.32 1.06 -6.76
C GLU A 69 -7.09 1.28 -7.66
N CYS A 70 -7.34 1.61 -8.93
CA CYS A 70 -6.32 1.82 -9.96
C CYS A 70 -6.52 3.16 -10.67
N LEU A 71 -5.47 3.98 -10.67
CA LEU A 71 -5.51 5.40 -11.05
C LEU A 71 -4.49 5.70 -12.16
N PRO A 72 -4.74 6.73 -12.99
CA PRO A 72 -3.93 7.02 -14.16
C PRO A 72 -2.62 7.75 -13.85
N ASP A 73 -2.49 8.38 -12.67
CA ASP A 73 -1.34 9.21 -12.31
C ASP A 73 -1.06 9.19 -10.80
N GLN A 74 0.16 9.62 -10.43
CA GLN A 74 0.64 9.63 -9.06
C GLN A 74 -0.12 10.61 -8.16
N ALA A 75 -0.48 11.79 -8.65
CA ALA A 75 -1.13 12.81 -7.83
C ALA A 75 -2.52 12.34 -7.39
N SER A 76 -3.27 11.72 -8.31
CA SER A 76 -4.53 11.04 -8.02
C SER A 76 -4.35 9.92 -6.99
N ALA A 77 -3.28 9.11 -7.10
CA ALA A 77 -3.00 8.03 -6.15
C ALA A 77 -2.66 8.54 -4.74
N GLU A 78 -1.90 9.62 -4.64
CA GLU A 78 -1.61 10.28 -3.36
C GLU A 78 -2.88 10.82 -2.69
N GLU A 79 -3.78 11.44 -3.46
CA GLU A 79 -5.07 11.93 -2.96
C GLU A 79 -5.96 10.76 -2.51
N ALA A 80 -6.03 9.70 -3.31
CA ALA A 80 -6.76 8.49 -2.98
C ALA A 80 -6.26 7.83 -1.68
N VAL A 81 -4.94 7.73 -1.48
CA VAL A 81 -4.39 7.20 -0.22
C VAL A 81 -4.85 8.04 0.98
N ARG A 82 -4.85 9.38 0.87
CA ARG A 82 -5.36 10.25 1.94
C ARG A 82 -6.84 10.02 2.19
N PHE A 83 -7.62 9.90 1.13
CA PHE A 83 -9.06 9.61 1.21
C PHE A 83 -9.32 8.28 1.91
N TRP A 84 -8.72 7.18 1.45
CA TRP A 84 -8.96 5.86 2.01
C TRP A 84 -8.49 5.74 3.47
N ARG A 85 -7.34 6.33 3.81
CA ARG A 85 -6.90 6.41 5.21
C ARG A 85 -7.95 7.10 6.08
N ALA A 86 -8.49 8.24 5.64
CA ALA A 86 -9.53 8.96 6.38
C ALA A 86 -10.85 8.15 6.45
N TYR A 87 -11.23 7.51 5.36
CA TYR A 87 -12.44 6.69 5.27
C TYR A 87 -12.40 5.52 6.26
N PHE A 88 -11.37 4.68 6.21
CA PHE A 88 -11.25 3.53 7.10
C PHE A 88 -11.06 3.95 8.57
N ALA A 89 -10.32 5.03 8.84
CA ALA A 89 -10.25 5.61 10.18
C ALA A 89 -11.64 6.04 10.69
N SER A 90 -12.50 6.60 9.83
CA SER A 90 -13.88 6.97 10.21
C SER A 90 -14.77 5.78 10.50
N LEU A 91 -14.43 4.59 9.98
CA LEU A 91 -15.10 3.32 10.29
C LEU A 91 -14.58 2.66 11.58
N GLY A 92 -13.52 3.21 12.18
CA GLY A 92 -12.93 2.70 13.42
C GLY A 92 -11.69 1.82 13.24
N GLU A 93 -11.17 1.68 12.01
CA GLU A 93 -9.91 0.95 11.76
C GLU A 93 -8.70 1.75 12.27
N GLU A 94 -7.70 1.05 12.80
CA GLU A 94 -6.44 1.67 13.20
C GLU A 94 -5.53 1.85 11.97
N ILE A 95 -5.34 3.09 11.53
CA ILE A 95 -4.48 3.37 10.37
C ILE A 95 -3.01 3.45 10.79
N VAL A 96 -2.18 2.61 10.18
CA VAL A 96 -0.73 2.65 10.39
C VAL A 96 -0.17 3.92 9.73
N SER A 97 0.23 4.88 10.57
CA SER A 97 0.73 6.19 10.14
C SER A 97 2.19 6.11 9.69
N ALA A 98 2.40 5.55 8.51
CA ALA A 98 3.70 5.45 7.86
C ALA A 98 3.78 6.31 6.59
N LYS A 99 5.01 6.68 6.22
CA LYS A 99 5.31 7.35 4.95
C LYS A 99 5.12 6.40 3.77
N HIS A 100 5.04 6.96 2.56
CA HIS A 100 5.06 6.19 1.33
C HIS A 100 6.31 5.30 1.28
N ILE A 101 6.14 4.02 0.97
CA ILE A 101 7.23 3.03 1.01
C ILE A 101 7.71 2.57 -0.37
N CYS A 102 6.87 2.72 -1.40
CA CYS A 102 7.25 2.32 -2.74
C CYS A 102 8.16 3.39 -3.37
N ASN A 103 9.10 2.95 -4.20
CA ASN A 103 9.83 3.89 -5.04
C ASN A 103 9.10 4.01 -6.38
N ASP A 104 8.77 5.24 -6.76
CA ASP A 104 8.35 5.61 -8.11
C ASP A 104 9.59 5.58 -9.02
N ALA A 105 9.98 4.39 -9.48
CA ALA A 105 11.12 4.17 -10.37
C ALA A 105 10.79 4.59 -11.81
#